data_AF-A0A6N8I520-F1
#
_entry.id   AF-A0A6N8I520-F1
#
_cell.length_a   1.000
_cell.length_b   1.000
_cell.length_c   1.000
_cell.angle_alpha   90.00
_cell.angle_beta   90.00
_cell.angle_gamma   90.00
#
_symmetry.space_group_name_H-M   'P 1'
#
loop_
_entity.id
_entity.type
_entity.pdbx_description
1 polymer ?
#
loop_
_entity_poly.entity_id
_entity_poly.type
_entity_poly.pdbx_seq_one_letter_code
_entity_poly.pdbx_strand_id
1 'polypeptide(L)' 'MGNFTFDEINLMCIYNTGTRQGLMDALKEMREYLEPDETELMAITDSALEKLSAMTDADFAALELYPDFDDKEDADAE' A
#
# COMPACT_ATOMS: atom_id res chain seq x y z
N MET A 1 12.36 9.68 -2.62
CA MET A 1 11.21 8.77 -2.77
C MET A 1 11.36 7.65 -1.78
N GLY A 2 10.50 7.58 -0.77
CA GLY A 2 10.43 6.41 0.11
C GLY A 2 10.01 5.21 -0.72
N ASN A 3 10.87 4.21 -0.82
CA ASN A 3 10.52 2.96 -1.48
C ASN A 3 9.53 2.22 -0.58
N PHE A 4 8.32 1.98 -1.06
CA PHE A 4 7.40 1.07 -0.38
C PHE A 4 7.90 -0.36 -0.56
N THR A 5 7.69 -1.19 0.45
CA THR A 5 7.89 -2.63 0.34
C THR A 5 6.75 -3.25 -0.46
N PHE A 6 6.96 -4.47 -0.94
CA PHE A 6 5.93 -5.24 -1.62
C PHE A 6 4.66 -5.38 -0.76
N ASP A 7 4.81 -5.66 0.54
CA ASP A 7 3.68 -5.78 1.46
C ASP A 7 2.92 -4.46 1.64
N GLU A 8 3.62 -3.33 1.68
CA GLU A 8 2.99 -2.01 1.73
C GLU A 8 2.26 -1.70 0.42
N ILE A 9 2.84 -2.00 -0.74
CA ILE A 9 2.17 -1.81 -2.04
C ILE A 9 0.90 -2.66 -2.11
N ASN A 10 0.97 -3.93 -1.72
CA ASN A 10 -0.19 -4.81 -1.69
C ASN A 10 -1.27 -4.31 -0.73
N LEU A 11 -0.89 -3.93 0.49
CA LEU A 11 -1.82 -3.36 1.46
C LEU A 11 -2.48 -2.10 0.91
N MET A 12 -1.68 -1.16 0.41
CA MET A 12 -2.19 0.09 -0.16
C MET A 12 -3.10 -0.17 -1.35
N CYS A 13 -2.80 -1.14 -2.21
CA CYS A 13 -3.65 -1.52 -3.33
C CYS A 13 -5.04 -1.98 -2.87
N ILE A 14 -5.14 -2.73 -1.77
CA ILE A 14 -6.41 -3.20 -1.22
C ILE A 14 -7.27 -2.04 -0.70
N TYR A 15 -6.63 -1.05 -0.04
CA TYR A 15 -7.29 0.08 0.59
C TYR A 15 -7.29 1.37 -0.26
N ASN A 16 -6.83 1.30 -1.51
CA ASN A 16 -6.72 2.47 -2.37
C ASN A 16 -8.09 3.01 -2.75
N THR A 17 -8.37 4.25 -2.35
CA THR A 17 -9.61 4.98 -2.68
C THR A 17 -9.44 5.92 -3.88
N GLY A 18 -8.26 5.94 -4.50
CA GLY A 18 -7.91 6.80 -5.63
C GLY A 18 -7.27 8.13 -5.23
N THR A 19 -7.16 8.44 -3.93
CA THR A 19 -6.47 9.62 -3.43
C THR A 19 -5.56 9.28 -2.25
N ARG A 20 -4.45 10.02 -2.10
CA ARG A 20 -3.51 9.83 -0.99
C ARG A 20 -4.21 9.96 0.36
N GLN A 21 -5.01 11.01 0.52
CA GLN A 21 -5.73 11.28 1.77
C GLN A 21 -6.74 10.16 2.07
N GLY A 22 -7.55 9.75 1.09
CA GLY A 22 -8.52 8.69 1.29
C GLY A 22 -7.88 7.33 1.59
N LEU A 23 -6.73 7.01 0.98
CA LEU A 23 -5.96 5.82 1.35
C LEU A 23 -5.46 5.90 2.79
N MET A 24 -4.91 7.04 3.21
CA MET A 24 -4.46 7.23 4.60
C MET A 24 -5.61 7.07 5.59
N ASP A 25 -6.79 7.58 5.27
CA ASP A 25 -7.96 7.46 6.15
C ASP A 25 -8.47 6.01 6.20
N ALA A 26 -8.50 5.29 5.07
CA ALA A 26 -8.84 3.86 5.05
C ALA A 26 -7.85 2.99 5.86
N LEU A 27 -6.55 3.27 5.75
CA LEU A 27 -5.52 2.58 6.53
C LEU A 27 -5.64 2.87 8.04
N LYS A 28 -5.98 4.11 8.42
CA LYS A 28 -6.23 4.46 9.84
C LYS A 28 -7.46 3.75 10.38
N GLU A 29 -8.55 3.72 9.62
CA GLU A 29 -9.77 3.00 10.02
C GLU A 29 -9.47 1.51 10.20
N MET A 30 -8.76 0.90 9.25
CA MET A 30 -8.30 -0.49 9.36
C MET A 30 -7.42 -0.72 10.60
N ARG A 31 -6.53 0.23 10.91
CA ARG A 31 -5.63 0.18 12.06
C ARG A 31 -6.37 0.12 13.40
N GLU A 32 -7.56 0.70 13.48
CA GLU A 32 -8.42 0.66 14.69
C GLU A 32 -9.04 -0.73 14.93
N TYR A 33 -9.14 -1.56 13.89
CA TYR A 33 -9.64 -2.93 14.00
C TYR A 33 -8.55 -3.96 14.31
N LEU A 34 -7.27 -3.60 14.17
CA LEU A 34 -6.16 -4.53 14.41
C LEU A 34 -5.99 -4.83 15.91
N GLU A 35 -5.87 -6.11 16.22
CA GLU A 35 -5.56 -6.58 17.56
C GLU A 35 -4.08 -6.35 17.91
N PRO A 36 -3.72 -6.21 19.19
CA PRO A 36 -2.33 -5.98 19.61
C PRO A 36 -1.37 -7.11 19.23
N ASP A 37 -1.88 -8.31 18.98
CA ASP A 37 -1.10 -9.46 18.52
C ASP A 37 -0.78 -9.40 17.00
N GLU A 38 -1.46 -8.55 16.22
CA GLU A 38 -1.24 -8.37 14.77
C GLU A 38 -0.08 -7.42 14.47
N THR A 39 1.02 -7.53 15.22
CA THR A 39 2.13 -6.56 15.24
C THR A 39 2.79 -6.34 13.88
N GLU A 40 2.81 -7.37 13.03
CA GLU A 40 3.38 -7.28 11.68
C GLU A 40 2.55 -6.37 10.78
N LEU A 41 1.24 -6.62 10.72
CA LEU A 41 0.30 -5.83 9.95
C LEU A 41 0.18 -4.40 10.49
N MET A 42 0.24 -4.24 11.81
CA MET A 42 0.36 -2.94 12.46
C MET A 42 1.61 -2.18 11.99
N ALA A 43 2.78 -2.82 11.99
CA ALA A 43 4.03 -2.21 11.57
C ALA A 43 4.01 -1.82 10.08
N ILE A 44 3.45 -2.67 9.21
CA ILE A 44 3.29 -2.37 7.78
C ILE A 44 2.37 -1.15 7.60
N THR A 45 1.23 -1.13 8.30
CA THR A 45 0.25 -0.04 8.22
C THR A 45 0.84 1.27 8.72
N ASP A 46 1.50 1.25 9.87
CA ASP A 46 2.12 2.44 10.47
C ASP A 46 3.27 2.99 9.59
N SER A 47 4.11 2.10 9.03
CA SER A 47 5.17 2.47 8.09
C SER A 47 4.61 3.06 6.79
N ALA A 48 3.56 2.47 6.22
CA ALA A 48 2.90 2.98 5.03
C ALA A 48 2.31 4.38 5.29
N LEU A 49 1.63 4.58 6.42
CA LEU A 49 1.07 5.87 6.83
C LEU A 49 2.14 6.94 6.99
N GLU A 50 3.28 6.62 7.61
CA GLU A 50 4.40 7.56 7.75
C GLU A 50 4.91 8.02 6.38
N LYS A 51 5.16 7.07 5.46
CA LYS A 51 5.64 7.35 4.11
C LYS A 51 4.62 8.16 3.30
N LEU A 52 3.33 7.81 3.37
CA LEU A 52 2.22 8.54 2.73
C LEU A 52 2.09 9.96 3.29
N SER A 53 2.35 10.16 4.59
CA SER A 53 2.32 11.50 5.20
C SER A 53 3.50 12.38 4.76
N ALA A 54 4.65 11.78 4.48
CA ALA A 54 5.87 12.48 4.08
C ALA A 54 5.94 12.81 2.58
N MET A 55 5.04 12.24 1.76
CA MET A 55 5.00 12.47 0.31
C MET A 55 3.92 13.48 -0.10
N THR A 56 4.03 13.97 -1.33
CA THR A 56 3.00 14.83 -1.93
C THR A 56 1.96 14.03 -2.71
N ASP A 57 0.82 14.65 -3.02
CA ASP A 57 -0.20 14.02 -3.87
C ASP A 57 0.33 13.73 -5.30
N ALA A 58 1.30 14.51 -5.78
CA ALA A 58 1.96 14.28 -7.06
C ALA A 58 2.85 13.02 -7.03
N ASP A 59 3.58 12.81 -5.93
CA ASP A 59 4.37 11.59 -5.72
C ASP A 59 3.45 10.37 -5.60
N PHE A 60 2.32 10.52 -4.90
CA PHE A 60 1.31 9.47 -4.78
C PHE A 60 0.70 9.08 -6.12
N ALA A 61 0.36 10.06 -6.97
CA ALA A 61 -0.18 9.80 -8.30
C ALA A 61 0.82 9.09 -9.24
N ALA A 62 2.12 9.15 -8.92
CA ALA A 62 3.17 8.41 -9.62
C ALA A 62 3.39 7.00 -9.05
N LEU A 63 2.75 6.62 -7.94
CA LEU A 63 2.80 5.25 -7.41
C LEU A 63 1.91 4.34 -8.25
N GLU A 64 2.50 3.26 -8.74
CA GLU A 64 1.77 2.17 -9.38
C GLU A 64 1.22 1.25 -8.29
N LEU A 65 0.06 1.59 -7.75
CA LEU A 65 -0.69 0.76 -6.79
C LEU A 65 -1.47 -0.32 -7.52
N TYR A 66 -0.76 -1.11 -8.31
CA TYR A 66 -1.29 -2.30 -8.96
C TYR A 66 -0.70 -3.53 -8.27
N PRO A 67 -1.49 -4.60 -8.12
CA PRO A 67 -0.93 -5.88 -7.72
C PRO A 67 0.10 -6.28 -8.76
N ASP A 68 1.34 -6.50 -8.33
CA ASP A 68 2.43 -6.98 -9.17
C ASP A 68 2.15 -8.46 -9.50
N PHE A 69 1.18 -8.69 -10.39
CA PHE A 69 1.01 -9.96 -11.07
C PHE A 69 2.10 -9.99 -12.13
N ASP A 70 3.28 -10.48 -11.76
CA ASP A 70 4.39 -10.72 -12.69
C ASP A 70 3.82 -11.42 -13.94
N ASP A 71 3.79 -10.71 -15.07
CA ASP A 71 3.48 -11.19 -16.43
C ASP A 71 4.51 -12.26 -16.87
N LYS A 72 4.60 -13.38 -16.14
CA LYS A 72 5.45 -14.53 -16.47
C LYS A 72 4.68 -15.82 -16.69
N GLU A 73 3.42 -15.74 -17.05
CA GLU A 73 2.63 -16.94 -17.39
C GLU A 73 2.01 -16.91 -18.80
N ASP A 74 2.66 -16.28 -19.78
CA ASP A 74 2.29 -16.41 -21.21
C ASP A 74 3.53 -16.35 -22.14
N ALA A 75 4.51 -17.23 -21.92
CA ALA A 75 5.66 -17.40 -22.82
C ALA A 75 5.95 -18.85 -23.21
N ASP A 76 4.97 -19.75 -23.14
CA ASP A 76 5.11 -21.13 -23.63
C ASP A 76 3.83 -21.58 -24.36
N ALA A 77 3.62 -21.02 -25.56
CA ALA A 77 2.68 -21.54 -26.55
C ALA A 77 3.02 -21.02 -27.97
N GLU A 78 4.16 -21.42 -28.52
CA GLU A 78 4.29 -21.65 -29.98
C GLU A 78 5.27 -22.79 -30.29
#